data_AF-A0A7C0W396-F1
#
_entry.id   AF-A0A7C0W396-F1
#
_cell.length_a   1.000
_cell.length_b   1.000
_cell.length_c   1.000
_cell.angle_alpha   90.00
_cell.angle_beta   90.00
_cell.angle_gamma   90.00
#
_symmetry.space_group_name_H-M   'P 1'
#
loop_
_entity.id
_entity.type
_entity.pdbx_description
1 polymer ?
#
loop_
_entity_poly.entity_id
_entity_poly.type
_entity_poly.pdbx_seq_one_letter_code
_entity_poly.pdbx_strand_id
1 'polypeptide(L)'
;MREINLNLLIDDITKSNNVYRDSNQAPINRVLALWDLGDVLLKHEVNKPHSYGWKIQDKTNGLIKRMTIARAYRIRQIWPKRDYIKKTFGGIKGTSIFIESLPILDSNGQMYKSLSKKVVDELIKNMNILSSTHFKKYIKNFKAKYGQGRIGEENDRERYLKDYINIQYCFLNFYKQLQKLILENKFDDIDELKNQIPLEERKAFSSFCLALTSKKNIIFYKPFPISSKTKMFNFQNMFNFFKELLEDSNDIRRARLRRVVPPELLVEMSDMLNSIVSEEKIKSYQKRTRQTLKI
;
A
#
# COMPACT_ATOMS: atom_id res chain seq x y z
N MET A 1 20.92 17.42 -6.25
CA MET A 1 19.76 17.91 -5.46
C MET A 1 20.31 18.40 -4.14
N ARG A 2 20.04 19.66 -3.76
CA ARG A 2 20.40 20.15 -2.43
C ARG A 2 19.56 19.42 -1.40
N GLU A 3 20.18 18.96 -0.33
CA GLU A 3 19.46 18.34 0.78
C GLU A 3 18.68 19.42 1.54
N ILE A 4 17.37 19.24 1.68
CA ILE A 4 16.52 20.20 2.39
C ILE A 4 16.85 20.16 3.89
N ASN A 5 17.22 21.30 4.46
CA ASN A 5 17.41 21.43 5.90
C ASN A 5 16.05 21.33 6.60
N LEU A 6 15.78 20.16 7.16
CA LEU A 6 14.48 19.85 7.77
C LEU A 6 14.15 20.71 8.99
N ASN A 7 15.15 21.18 9.76
CA ASN A 7 14.91 22.06 10.91
C ASN A 7 14.39 23.43 10.45
N LEU A 8 15.12 24.07 9.53
CA LEU A 8 14.72 25.35 8.98
C LEU A 8 13.33 25.29 8.33
N LEU A 9 13.05 24.22 7.58
CA LEU A 9 11.72 24.02 7.02
C LEU A 9 10.64 23.93 8.10
N ILE A 10 10.88 23.18 9.18
CA ILE A 10 9.92 23.05 10.29
C ILE A 10 9.68 24.40 10.96
N ASP A 11 10.74 25.17 11.22
CA ASP A 11 10.64 26.48 11.85
C ASP A 11 9.77 27.43 11.00
N ASP A 12 10.04 27.48 9.69
CA ASP A 12 9.32 28.35 8.75
C ASP A 12 7.83 28.00 8.59
N ILE A 13 7.46 26.71 8.66
CA ILE A 13 6.05 26.29 8.57
C ILE A 13 5.30 26.37 9.89
N THR A 14 5.99 26.43 11.03
CA THR A 14 5.39 26.30 12.36
C THR A 14 4.38 27.42 12.64
N LYS A 15 4.70 28.67 12.28
CA LYS A 15 3.80 29.82 12.46
C LYS A 15 2.45 29.59 11.75
N SER A 16 2.49 29.18 10.49
CA SER A 16 1.29 28.89 9.70
C SER A 16 0.54 27.67 10.22
N ASN A 17 1.24 26.62 10.64
CA ASN A 17 0.62 25.45 11.24
C ASN A 17 -0.15 25.78 12.53
N ASN A 18 0.38 26.67 13.37
CA ASN A 18 -0.28 27.09 14.60
C ASN A 18 -1.59 27.82 14.30
N VAL A 19 -1.61 28.74 13.33
CA VAL A 19 -2.85 29.39 12.86
C VAL A 19 -3.85 28.37 12.30
N TYR A 20 -3.38 27.39 11.52
CA TYR A 20 -4.26 26.34 10.99
C TYR A 20 -4.89 25.47 12.09
N ARG A 21 -4.16 25.20 13.18
CA ARG A 21 -4.62 24.35 14.28
C ARG A 21 -5.53 25.06 15.27
N ASP A 22 -5.37 26.37 15.42
CA ASP A 22 -6.19 27.18 16.31
C ASP A 22 -7.66 27.20 15.87
N SER A 23 -8.54 26.66 16.72
CA SER A 23 -9.99 26.60 16.47
C SER A 23 -10.68 27.96 16.62
N ASN A 24 -10.04 28.94 17.27
CA ASN A 24 -10.57 30.28 17.44
C ASN A 24 -10.39 31.14 16.18
N GLN A 25 -9.56 30.70 15.23
CA GLN A 25 -9.39 31.37 13.96
C GLN A 25 -10.62 31.20 13.07
N ALA A 26 -11.00 32.29 12.40
CA ALA A 26 -11.99 32.24 11.34
C ALA A 26 -11.62 31.17 10.29
N PRO A 27 -12.57 30.40 9.76
CA PRO A 27 -12.29 29.31 8.81
C PRO A 27 -11.41 29.72 7.63
N ILE A 28 -11.62 30.93 7.09
CA ILE A 28 -10.79 31.47 5.99
C ILE A 28 -9.33 31.69 6.41
N ASN A 29 -9.05 32.17 7.63
CA ASN A 29 -7.68 32.37 8.10
C ASN A 29 -6.93 31.04 8.19
N ARG A 30 -7.62 29.98 8.60
CA ARG A 30 -7.06 28.62 8.65
C ARG A 30 -6.78 28.07 7.25
N VAL A 31 -7.62 28.38 6.27
CA VAL A 31 -7.37 28.02 4.86
C VAL A 31 -6.18 28.80 4.29
N LEU A 32 -6.09 30.10 4.56
CA LEU A 32 -4.97 30.93 4.12
C LEU A 32 -3.66 30.47 4.77
N ALA A 33 -3.68 30.03 6.03
CA ALA A 33 -2.53 29.46 6.69
C ALA A 33 -2.03 28.17 6.02
N LEU A 34 -2.92 27.33 5.47
CA LEU A 34 -2.51 26.18 4.66
C LEU A 34 -1.86 26.61 3.34
N TRP A 35 -2.33 27.70 2.73
CA TRP A 35 -1.67 28.26 1.54
C TRP A 35 -0.27 28.79 1.89
N ASP A 36 -0.15 29.55 2.98
CA ASP A 36 1.12 30.12 3.47
C ASP A 36 2.12 28.98 3.76
N LEU A 37 1.67 27.89 4.37
CA LEU A 37 2.48 26.68 4.57
C LEU A 37 2.92 26.06 3.24
N GLY A 38 2.02 25.96 2.27
CA GLY A 38 2.32 25.43 0.94
C GLY A 38 3.34 26.27 0.18
N ASP A 39 3.30 27.59 0.33
CA ASP A 39 4.26 28.51 -0.28
C ASP A 39 5.67 28.32 0.30
N VAL A 40 5.79 28.14 1.63
CA VAL A 40 7.06 27.78 2.28
C VAL A 40 7.59 26.45 1.75
N LEU A 41 6.74 25.41 1.62
CA LEU A 41 7.17 24.11 1.08
C LEU A 41 7.75 24.24 -0.34
N LEU A 42 7.16 25.08 -1.19
CA LEU A 42 7.68 25.32 -2.54
C LEU A 42 9.00 26.10 -2.54
N LYS A 43 9.14 27.11 -1.66
CA LYS A 43 10.38 27.89 -1.50
C LYS A 43 11.56 27.02 -1.05
N HIS A 44 11.27 26.00 -0.23
CA HIS A 44 12.24 24.98 0.18
C HIS A 44 12.41 23.84 -0.83
N GLU A 45 11.85 23.95 -2.04
CA GLU A 45 11.97 22.96 -3.13
C GLU A 45 11.47 21.55 -2.77
N VAL A 46 10.46 21.44 -1.90
CA VAL A 46 9.87 20.15 -1.51
C VAL A 46 9.16 19.49 -2.71
N ASN A 47 9.79 18.51 -3.36
CA ASN A 47 9.22 17.81 -4.52
C ASN A 47 8.42 16.53 -4.18
N LYS A 48 8.55 16.01 -2.95
CA LYS A 48 7.88 14.80 -2.47
C LYS A 48 7.11 15.07 -1.16
N PRO A 49 5.98 15.80 -1.20
CA PRO A 49 5.30 16.29 0.00
C PRO A 49 4.86 15.19 0.96
N HIS A 50 4.55 13.98 0.46
CA HIS A 50 4.21 12.85 1.31
C HIS A 50 5.42 12.26 2.06
N SER A 51 6.59 12.19 1.41
CA SER A 51 7.82 11.67 2.03
C SER A 51 8.36 12.66 3.07
N TYR A 52 8.40 13.94 2.72
CA TYR A 52 8.78 15.00 3.67
C TYR A 52 7.75 15.15 4.80
N GLY A 53 6.46 14.97 4.50
CA GLY A 53 5.41 14.99 5.52
C GLY A 53 5.58 13.91 6.59
N TRP A 54 6.11 12.72 6.25
CA TRP A 54 6.49 11.72 7.25
C TRP A 54 7.65 12.20 8.13
N LYS A 55 8.75 12.65 7.51
CA LYS A 55 9.93 13.16 8.24
C LYS A 55 9.58 14.30 9.20
N ILE A 56 8.75 15.25 8.75
CA ILE A 56 8.26 16.37 9.56
C ILE A 56 7.40 15.87 10.71
N GLN A 57 6.48 14.94 10.45
CA GLN A 57 5.59 14.41 11.49
C GLN A 57 6.39 13.68 12.58
N ASP A 58 7.35 12.85 12.19
CA ASP A 58 8.22 12.12 13.12
C ASP A 58 9.04 13.09 13.96
N LYS A 59 9.66 14.09 13.32
CA LYS A 59 10.52 15.07 14.01
C LYS A 59 9.77 16.03 14.92
N THR A 60 8.50 16.29 14.64
CA THR A 60 7.65 17.18 15.45
C THR A 60 6.76 16.40 16.44
N ASN A 61 6.99 15.10 16.62
CA ASN A 61 6.17 14.23 17.48
C ASN A 61 4.67 14.35 17.18
N GLY A 62 4.30 14.47 15.90
CA GLY A 62 2.91 14.56 15.46
C GLY A 62 2.28 15.97 15.55
N LEU A 63 3.02 16.99 15.98
CA LEU A 63 2.53 18.38 16.04
C LEU A 63 2.13 18.89 14.64
N ILE A 64 2.88 18.51 13.61
CA ILE A 64 2.59 18.81 12.21
C ILE A 64 2.31 17.50 11.48
N LYS A 65 1.04 17.27 11.13
CA LYS A 65 0.62 16.00 10.50
C LYS A 65 1.03 15.94 9.04
N ARG A 66 1.43 14.75 8.55
CA ARG A 66 1.72 14.48 7.13
C ARG A 66 0.61 14.96 6.19
N MET A 67 -0.65 14.77 6.59
CA MET A 67 -1.79 15.20 5.77
C MET A 67 -1.91 16.72 5.66
N THR A 68 -1.47 17.47 6.68
CA THR A 68 -1.41 18.93 6.62
C THR A 68 -0.41 19.37 5.55
N ILE A 69 0.79 18.79 5.55
CA ILE A 69 1.84 19.06 4.54
C ILE A 69 1.34 18.76 3.13
N ALA A 70 0.77 17.56 2.93
CA ALA A 70 0.27 17.16 1.61
C ALA A 70 -0.87 18.08 1.10
N ARG A 71 -1.78 18.50 1.98
CA ARG A 71 -2.89 19.40 1.62
C ARG A 71 -2.39 20.81 1.32
N ALA A 72 -1.54 21.36 2.17
CA ALA A 72 -0.95 22.70 2.00
C ALA A 72 -0.20 22.82 0.67
N TYR A 73 0.66 21.83 0.36
CA TYR A 73 1.35 21.75 -0.90
C TYR A 73 0.38 21.77 -2.10
N ARG A 74 -0.66 20.93 -2.06
CA ARG A 74 -1.67 20.86 -3.12
C ARG A 74 -2.47 22.15 -3.27
N ILE A 75 -2.86 22.79 -2.16
CA ILE A 75 -3.58 24.07 -2.16
C ILE A 75 -2.77 25.14 -2.90
N ARG A 76 -1.47 25.23 -2.62
CA ARG A 76 -0.57 26.20 -3.26
C ARG A 76 -0.36 25.92 -4.75
N GLN A 77 -0.43 24.67 -5.17
CA GLN A 77 -0.38 24.28 -6.59
C GLN A 77 -1.67 24.65 -7.34
N ILE A 78 -2.83 24.41 -6.73
CA ILE A 78 -4.14 24.71 -7.35
C ILE A 78 -4.34 26.23 -7.48
N TRP A 79 -3.99 26.99 -6.43
CA TRP A 79 -4.14 28.44 -6.41
C TRP A 79 -2.79 29.11 -6.18
N PRO A 80 -2.10 29.57 -7.24
CA PRO A 80 -0.80 30.20 -7.10
C PRO A 80 -0.81 31.55 -6.38
N LYS A 81 -1.97 32.20 -6.28
CA LYS A 81 -2.13 33.51 -5.63
C LYS A 81 -3.00 33.38 -4.39
N ARG A 82 -2.48 33.80 -3.24
CA ARG A 82 -3.18 33.82 -1.95
C ARG A 82 -4.48 34.60 -1.98
N ASP A 83 -4.47 35.77 -2.63
CA ASP A 83 -5.63 36.67 -2.69
C ASP A 83 -6.81 36.07 -3.45
N TYR A 84 -6.54 35.16 -4.40
CA TYR A 84 -7.60 34.44 -5.08
C TYR A 84 -8.42 33.60 -4.08
N ILE A 85 -7.75 32.90 -3.16
CA ILE A 85 -8.44 32.12 -2.13
C ILE A 85 -9.27 33.04 -1.22
N LYS A 86 -8.68 34.15 -0.78
CA LYS A 86 -9.36 35.13 0.08
C LYS A 86 -10.62 35.69 -0.58
N LYS A 87 -10.55 36.04 -1.87
CA LYS A 87 -11.67 36.58 -2.64
C LYS A 87 -12.75 35.52 -2.90
N THR A 88 -12.36 34.31 -3.27
CA THR A 88 -13.29 33.25 -3.70
C THR A 88 -13.95 32.51 -2.53
N PHE A 89 -13.24 32.36 -1.42
CA PHE A 89 -13.68 31.57 -0.25
C PHE A 89 -13.81 32.40 1.02
N GLY A 90 -13.87 33.73 0.91
CA GLY A 90 -13.93 34.63 2.06
C GLY A 90 -15.13 34.39 3.00
N GLY A 91 -16.23 33.85 2.47
CA GLY A 91 -17.44 33.53 3.22
C GLY A 91 -17.49 32.11 3.79
N ILE A 92 -16.44 31.31 3.62
CA ILE A 92 -16.48 29.88 3.95
C ILE A 92 -16.83 29.63 5.42
N LYS A 93 -17.80 28.74 5.65
CA LYS A 93 -18.34 28.46 7.00
C LYS A 93 -17.52 27.45 7.80
N GLY A 94 -16.58 26.74 7.18
CA GLY A 94 -15.75 25.76 7.86
C GLY A 94 -14.53 25.34 7.06
N THR A 95 -13.40 25.12 7.73
CA THR A 95 -12.18 24.63 7.07
C THR A 95 -12.36 23.23 6.49
N SER A 96 -13.19 22.38 7.12
CA SER A 96 -13.54 21.05 6.60
C SER A 96 -14.21 21.10 5.23
N ILE A 97 -15.11 22.07 5.01
CA ILE A 97 -15.77 22.32 3.71
C ILE A 97 -14.73 22.52 2.61
N PHE A 98 -13.71 23.33 2.89
CA PHE A 98 -12.61 23.56 1.94
C PHE A 98 -11.86 22.28 1.62
N ILE A 99 -11.45 21.55 2.66
CA ILE A 99 -10.64 20.34 2.53
C ILE A 99 -11.39 19.23 1.78
N GLU A 100 -12.68 19.05 2.04
CA GLU A 100 -13.50 18.03 1.38
C GLU A 100 -13.72 18.29 -0.12
N SER A 101 -13.66 19.56 -0.52
CA SER A 101 -13.78 20.01 -1.92
C SER A 101 -12.47 20.00 -2.70
N LEU A 102 -11.31 19.95 -2.04
CA LEU A 102 -10.00 19.97 -2.72
C LEU A 102 -9.84 18.95 -3.84
N PRO A 103 -10.29 17.69 -3.71
CA PRO A 103 -10.16 16.72 -4.80
C PRO A 103 -10.95 17.12 -6.06
N ILE A 104 -12.04 17.87 -5.89
CA ILE A 104 -12.92 18.33 -6.96
C ILE A 104 -12.37 19.59 -7.62
N LEU A 105 -11.79 20.50 -6.81
CA LEU A 105 -11.29 21.80 -7.26
C LEU A 105 -9.86 21.77 -7.82
N ASP A 106 -9.24 20.60 -7.89
CA ASP A 106 -7.92 20.45 -8.49
C ASP A 106 -8.01 20.52 -10.02
N SER A 107 -7.50 21.60 -10.62
CA SER A 107 -7.52 21.83 -12.06
C SER A 107 -6.83 20.73 -12.88
N ASN A 108 -5.91 19.99 -12.27
CA ASN A 108 -5.25 18.85 -12.91
C ASN A 108 -6.07 17.55 -12.80
N GLY A 109 -7.06 17.50 -11.90
CA GLY A 109 -7.90 16.35 -11.63
C GLY A 109 -8.93 16.10 -12.74
N GLN A 110 -9.20 14.81 -13.01
CA GLN A 110 -10.16 14.40 -14.05
C GLN A 110 -11.57 14.94 -13.78
N MET A 111 -12.02 14.89 -12.53
CA MET A 111 -13.32 15.41 -12.12
C MET A 111 -13.45 16.91 -12.41
N TYR A 112 -12.44 17.73 -12.12
CA TYR A 112 -12.51 19.17 -12.43
C TYR A 112 -12.65 19.39 -13.93
N LYS A 113 -11.86 18.68 -14.73
CA LYS A 113 -11.85 18.79 -16.20
C LYS A 113 -13.18 18.37 -16.85
N SER A 114 -13.94 17.48 -16.22
CA SER A 114 -15.26 17.06 -16.71
C SER A 114 -16.40 17.99 -16.27
N LEU A 115 -16.14 18.93 -15.34
CA LEU A 115 -17.16 19.84 -14.84
C LEU A 115 -17.23 21.10 -15.69
N SER A 116 -18.45 21.56 -15.98
CA SER A 116 -18.65 22.87 -16.58
C SER A 116 -18.37 23.97 -15.54
N LYS A 117 -17.94 25.14 -16.03
CA LYS A 117 -17.69 26.32 -15.17
C LYS A 117 -18.88 26.65 -14.26
N LYS A 118 -20.11 26.56 -14.77
CA LYS A 118 -21.34 26.80 -14.00
C LYS A 118 -21.45 25.87 -12.78
N VAL A 119 -21.08 24.60 -12.92
CA VAL A 119 -21.14 23.62 -11.82
C VAL A 119 -20.04 23.88 -10.78
N VAL A 120 -18.86 24.30 -11.23
CA VAL A 120 -17.76 24.70 -10.32
C VAL A 120 -18.15 25.96 -9.53
N ASP A 121 -18.74 26.96 -10.19
CA ASP A 121 -19.21 28.19 -9.55
C ASP A 121 -20.33 27.90 -8.54
N GLU A 122 -21.24 26.97 -8.84
CA GLU A 122 -22.28 26.50 -7.92
C GLU A 122 -21.68 25.82 -6.67
N LEU A 123 -20.69 24.94 -6.86
CA LEU A 123 -19.98 24.31 -5.75
C LEU A 123 -19.32 25.36 -4.85
N ILE A 124 -18.61 26.33 -5.43
CA ILE A 124 -17.96 27.42 -4.68
C ILE A 124 -18.99 28.27 -3.93
N LYS A 125 -20.14 28.59 -4.57
CA LYS A 125 -21.24 29.30 -3.91
C LYS A 125 -21.72 28.51 -2.69
N ASN A 126 -21.99 27.22 -2.85
CA ASN A 126 -22.45 26.33 -1.77
C ASN A 126 -21.42 26.20 -0.63
N MET A 127 -20.12 26.18 -0.93
CA MET A 127 -19.06 26.19 0.08
C MET A 127 -19.11 27.45 0.97
N ASN A 128 -19.54 28.58 0.43
CA ASN A 128 -19.60 29.86 1.15
C ASN A 128 -20.91 30.09 1.93
N ILE A 129 -22.01 29.41 1.56
CA ILE A 129 -23.32 29.66 2.18
C ILE A 129 -23.79 28.52 3.11
N LEU A 130 -23.44 27.27 2.82
CA LEU A 130 -23.94 26.13 3.59
C LEU A 130 -23.15 25.94 4.88
N SER A 131 -23.86 25.51 5.94
CA SER A 131 -23.19 25.02 7.15
C SER A 131 -22.52 23.67 6.89
N SER A 132 -21.54 23.29 7.72
CA SER A 132 -20.79 22.04 7.55
C SER A 132 -21.68 20.79 7.43
N THR A 133 -22.77 20.71 8.19
CA THR A 133 -23.70 19.58 8.17
C THR A 133 -24.43 19.47 6.82
N HIS A 134 -24.94 20.60 6.31
CA HIS A 134 -25.63 20.64 5.01
C HIS A 134 -24.66 20.44 3.86
N PHE A 135 -23.46 21.02 3.95
CA PHE A 135 -22.42 20.87 2.94
C PHE A 135 -21.98 19.40 2.80
N LYS A 136 -21.85 18.66 3.92
CA LYS A 136 -21.51 17.24 3.89
C LYS A 136 -22.52 16.40 3.09
N LYS A 137 -23.82 16.70 3.21
CA LYS A 137 -24.86 16.05 2.39
C LYS A 137 -24.78 16.49 0.93
N TYR A 138 -24.61 17.79 0.69
CA TYR A 138 -24.45 18.35 -0.66
C TYR A 138 -23.27 17.73 -1.42
N ILE A 139 -22.07 17.72 -0.81
CA ILE A 139 -20.84 17.24 -1.46
C ILE A 139 -20.89 15.74 -1.75
N LYS A 140 -21.59 14.95 -0.91
CA LYS A 140 -21.85 13.53 -1.17
C LYS A 140 -22.68 13.35 -2.45
N ASN A 141 -23.77 14.09 -2.58
CA ASN A 141 -24.64 14.05 -3.76
C ASN A 141 -23.92 14.59 -4.99
N PHE A 142 -23.13 15.66 -4.84
CA PHE A 142 -22.30 16.22 -5.91
C PHE A 142 -21.32 15.18 -6.45
N LYS A 143 -20.58 14.49 -5.56
CA LYS A 143 -19.63 13.44 -5.95
C LYS A 143 -20.32 12.25 -6.61
N ALA A 144 -21.52 11.88 -6.17
CA ALA A 144 -22.29 10.81 -6.81
C ALA A 144 -22.78 11.20 -8.22
N LYS A 145 -23.23 12.45 -8.38
CA LYS A 145 -23.76 12.97 -9.65
C LYS A 145 -22.67 13.20 -10.70
N TYR A 146 -21.50 13.68 -10.29
CA TYR A 146 -20.41 14.08 -11.18
C TYR A 146 -19.17 13.20 -11.07
N GLY A 147 -19.28 12.05 -10.40
CA GLY A 147 -18.22 11.08 -10.21
C GLY A 147 -17.80 10.43 -11.53
N GLN A 148 -16.87 11.05 -12.27
CA GLN A 148 -16.15 10.39 -13.34
C GLN A 148 -14.69 10.17 -12.94
N GLY A 149 -14.34 8.91 -12.68
CA GLY A 149 -12.99 8.49 -12.31
C GLY A 149 -12.55 8.92 -10.91
N ARG A 150 -12.01 7.95 -10.16
CA ARG A 150 -11.35 8.04 -8.83
C ARG A 150 -12.19 8.26 -7.57
N ILE A 151 -13.50 8.56 -7.63
CA ILE A 151 -14.39 8.43 -6.47
C ILE A 151 -15.60 7.61 -6.91
N GLY A 152 -15.54 6.30 -6.73
CA GLY A 152 -16.56 5.34 -7.19
C GLY A 152 -16.00 4.14 -7.95
N GLU A 153 -14.74 4.17 -8.40
CA GLU A 153 -14.03 2.91 -8.68
C GLU A 153 -13.90 2.20 -7.33
N GLU A 154 -14.52 1.01 -7.20
CA GLU A 154 -14.11 0.09 -6.16
C GLU A 154 -12.60 0.04 -6.21
N ASN A 155 -11.97 0.39 -5.09
CA ASN A 155 -10.54 0.25 -4.96
C ASN A 155 -10.31 -1.23 -5.13
N ASP A 156 -9.97 -1.65 -6.35
CA ASP A 156 -9.70 -3.04 -6.69
C ASP A 156 -8.42 -3.38 -5.93
N ARG A 157 -8.59 -3.69 -4.64
CA ARG A 157 -7.55 -4.17 -3.75
C ARG A 157 -6.94 -5.44 -4.35
N GLU A 158 -7.71 -6.13 -5.21
CA GLU A 158 -7.31 -7.31 -5.96
C GLU A 158 -6.51 -6.96 -7.23
N ARG A 159 -6.50 -5.72 -7.71
CA ARG A 159 -5.65 -5.29 -8.85
C ARG A 159 -4.19 -5.62 -8.60
N TYR A 160 -3.73 -5.49 -7.35
CA TYR A 160 -2.37 -5.85 -6.93
C TYR A 160 -2.23 -7.31 -6.47
N LEU A 161 -3.32 -8.07 -6.45
CA LEU A 161 -3.36 -9.49 -6.11
C LEU A 161 -3.55 -10.38 -7.34
N LYS A 162 -3.90 -9.87 -8.53
CA LYS A 162 -4.07 -10.70 -9.73
C LYS A 162 -2.87 -11.61 -10.01
N ASP A 163 -1.66 -11.06 -9.94
CA ASP A 163 -0.43 -11.85 -10.10
C ASP A 163 -0.21 -12.84 -8.94
N TYR A 164 -0.71 -12.51 -7.75
CA TYR A 164 -0.62 -13.36 -6.56
C TYR A 164 -1.65 -14.50 -6.56
N ILE A 165 -2.81 -14.33 -7.22
CA ILE A 165 -3.83 -15.37 -7.36
C ILE A 165 -3.28 -16.51 -8.22
N ASN A 166 -2.62 -16.18 -9.35
CA ASN A 166 -1.98 -17.20 -10.19
C ASN A 166 -0.90 -17.97 -9.40
N ILE A 167 -0.06 -17.24 -8.65
CA ILE A 167 0.98 -17.87 -7.81
C ILE A 167 0.38 -18.70 -6.68
N GLN A 168 -0.69 -18.24 -6.03
CA GLN A 168 -1.43 -19.01 -5.02
C GLN A 168 -1.98 -20.31 -5.61
N TYR A 169 -2.52 -20.26 -6.83
CA TYR A 169 -3.00 -21.44 -7.55
C TYR A 169 -1.86 -22.44 -7.83
N CYS A 170 -0.73 -21.98 -8.37
CA CYS A 170 0.46 -22.83 -8.56
C CYS A 170 0.93 -23.47 -7.24
N PHE A 171 0.97 -22.68 -6.16
CA PHE A 171 1.37 -23.13 -4.83
C PHE A 171 0.42 -24.20 -4.28
N LEU A 172 -0.89 -23.94 -4.27
CA LEU A 172 -1.88 -24.87 -3.73
C LEU A 172 -1.96 -26.16 -4.54
N ASN A 173 -1.80 -26.11 -5.86
CA ASN A 173 -1.75 -27.30 -6.69
C ASN A 173 -0.54 -28.17 -6.36
N PHE A 174 0.65 -27.57 -6.29
CA PHE A 174 1.87 -28.30 -5.94
C PHE A 174 1.80 -28.84 -4.50
N TYR A 175 1.27 -28.05 -3.56
CA TYR A 175 1.03 -28.45 -2.17
C TYR A 175 0.13 -29.70 -2.11
N LYS A 176 -1.03 -29.67 -2.77
CA LYS A 176 -1.98 -30.78 -2.76
C LYS A 176 -1.41 -32.02 -3.44
N GLN A 177 -0.69 -31.84 -4.54
CA GLN A 177 0.00 -32.94 -5.22
C GLN A 177 1.01 -33.60 -4.27
N LEU A 178 1.91 -32.82 -3.68
CA LEU A 178 2.94 -33.34 -2.78
C LEU A 178 2.34 -34.00 -1.54
N GLN A 179 1.33 -33.37 -0.92
CA GLN A 179 0.62 -33.92 0.23
C GLN A 179 -0.03 -35.26 -0.11
N LYS A 180 -0.71 -35.36 -1.27
CA LYS A 180 -1.33 -36.60 -1.75
C LYS A 180 -0.29 -37.70 -1.93
N LEU A 181 0.81 -37.41 -2.62
CA LEU A 181 1.91 -38.37 -2.84
C LEU A 181 2.47 -38.90 -1.52
N ILE A 182 2.71 -38.00 -0.56
CA ILE A 182 3.20 -38.35 0.78
C ILE A 182 2.18 -39.19 1.53
N LEU A 183 0.89 -38.84 1.55
CA LEU A 183 -0.13 -39.53 2.35
C LEU A 183 -0.55 -40.88 1.76
N GLU A 184 -0.52 -41.04 0.44
CA GLU A 184 -0.91 -42.26 -0.28
C GLU A 184 0.25 -43.26 -0.45
N ASN A 185 1.43 -42.99 0.10
CA ASN A 185 2.64 -43.83 -0.03
C ASN A 185 3.04 -44.11 -1.49
N LYS A 186 2.89 -43.11 -2.37
CA LYS A 186 3.25 -43.23 -3.78
C LYS A 186 4.74 -42.98 -3.99
N PHE A 187 5.58 -43.89 -3.50
CA PHE A 187 7.02 -43.71 -3.48
C PHE A 187 7.62 -43.56 -4.88
N ASP A 188 7.16 -44.34 -5.86
CA ASP A 188 7.61 -44.23 -7.26
C ASP A 188 7.33 -42.83 -7.84
N ASP A 189 6.13 -42.29 -7.62
CA ASP A 189 5.75 -40.94 -8.07
C ASP A 189 6.55 -39.84 -7.32
N ILE A 190 6.90 -40.08 -6.05
CA ILE A 190 7.78 -39.18 -5.29
C ILE A 190 9.18 -39.18 -5.88
N ASP A 191 9.71 -40.34 -6.26
CA ASP A 191 11.01 -40.45 -6.91
C ASP A 191 11.00 -39.80 -8.30
N GLU A 192 9.93 -39.93 -9.06
CA GLU A 192 9.75 -39.18 -10.31
C GLU A 192 9.79 -37.66 -10.07
N LEU A 193 9.05 -37.17 -9.07
CA LEU A 193 9.07 -35.75 -8.69
C LEU A 193 10.47 -35.29 -8.25
N LYS A 194 11.20 -36.12 -7.51
CA LYS A 194 12.59 -35.84 -7.10
C LYS A 194 13.55 -35.77 -8.29
N ASN A 195 13.30 -36.53 -9.34
CA ASN A 195 14.08 -36.49 -10.58
C ASN A 195 13.74 -35.25 -11.43
N GLN A 196 12.48 -34.79 -11.40
CA GLN A 196 12.06 -33.58 -12.10
C GLN A 196 12.53 -32.29 -11.42
N ILE A 197 12.64 -32.29 -10.08
CA ILE A 197 13.02 -31.12 -9.28
C ILE A 197 14.34 -31.40 -8.53
N PRO A 198 15.46 -30.79 -8.95
CA PRO A 198 16.76 -30.98 -8.30
C PRO A 198 16.71 -30.74 -6.79
N LEU A 199 17.51 -31.49 -6.04
CA LEU A 199 17.55 -31.43 -4.58
C LEU A 199 17.81 -30.00 -4.06
N GLU A 200 18.65 -29.28 -4.77
CA GLU A 200 19.10 -27.94 -4.49
C GLU A 200 17.96 -26.94 -4.63
N GLU A 201 17.12 -27.10 -5.66
CA GLU A 201 15.91 -26.29 -5.85
C GLU A 201 14.87 -26.63 -4.78
N ARG A 202 14.70 -27.91 -4.40
CA ARG A 202 13.80 -28.30 -3.31
C ARG A 202 14.24 -27.69 -1.96
N LYS A 203 15.53 -27.75 -1.65
CA LYS A 203 16.12 -27.14 -0.44
C LYS A 203 15.96 -25.62 -0.43
N ALA A 204 16.25 -24.98 -1.56
CA ALA A 204 16.09 -23.53 -1.71
C ALA A 204 14.61 -23.13 -1.54
N PHE A 205 13.69 -23.84 -2.20
CA PHE A 205 12.27 -23.54 -2.12
C PHE A 205 11.69 -23.77 -0.72
N SER A 206 12.15 -24.79 0.01
CA SER A 206 11.84 -24.97 1.43
C SER A 206 12.30 -23.76 2.27
N SER A 207 13.53 -23.28 2.06
CA SER A 207 14.03 -22.07 2.72
C SER A 207 13.22 -20.83 2.34
N PHE A 208 12.79 -20.69 1.08
CA PHE A 208 11.95 -19.57 0.64
C PHE A 208 10.61 -19.57 1.39
N CYS A 209 9.98 -20.74 1.50
CA CYS A 209 8.73 -20.89 2.23
C CYS A 209 8.88 -20.42 3.68
N LEU A 210 9.91 -20.89 4.40
CA LEU A 210 10.18 -20.47 5.78
C LEU A 210 10.44 -18.96 5.88
N ALA A 211 11.24 -18.40 4.98
CA ALA A 211 11.57 -16.97 4.99
C ALA A 211 10.34 -16.08 4.74
N LEU A 212 9.35 -16.57 3.99
CA LEU A 212 8.15 -15.83 3.63
C LEU A 212 7.03 -15.90 4.68
N THR A 213 7.14 -16.78 5.69
CA THR A 213 6.12 -16.94 6.76
C THR A 213 5.87 -15.66 7.58
N SER A 214 6.90 -14.83 7.80
CA SER A 214 6.76 -13.59 8.56
C SER A 214 7.80 -12.55 8.15
N LYS A 215 7.59 -11.28 8.53
CA LYS A 215 8.55 -10.21 8.29
C LYS A 215 9.90 -10.46 8.97
N LYS A 216 9.90 -11.11 10.15
CA LYS A 216 11.12 -11.40 10.91
C LYS A 216 11.92 -12.56 10.32
N ASN A 217 11.24 -13.48 9.64
CA ASN A 217 11.83 -14.72 9.14
C ASN A 217 12.64 -14.54 7.86
N ILE A 218 12.69 -13.33 7.30
CA ILE A 218 13.52 -13.00 6.13
C ILE A 218 15.01 -13.35 6.35
N ILE A 219 15.47 -13.36 7.61
CA ILE A 219 16.84 -13.76 7.98
C ILE A 219 17.19 -15.20 7.58
N PHE A 220 16.19 -16.05 7.36
CA PHE A 220 16.38 -17.43 6.93
C PHE A 220 16.59 -17.57 5.42
N TYR A 221 16.41 -16.49 4.66
CA TYR A 221 16.70 -16.47 3.23
C TYR A 221 18.22 -16.46 3.02
N LYS A 222 18.71 -17.49 2.33
CA LYS A 222 20.08 -17.54 1.81
C LYS A 222 20.03 -17.27 0.31
N PRO A 223 20.71 -16.23 -0.20
CA PRO A 223 20.72 -15.92 -1.62
C PRO A 223 21.11 -17.15 -2.43
N PHE A 224 20.28 -17.49 -3.40
CA PHE A 224 20.48 -18.66 -4.24
C PHE A 224 20.89 -18.22 -5.65
N PRO A 225 22.11 -18.54 -6.13
CA PRO A 225 22.69 -17.91 -7.32
C PRO A 225 22.09 -18.37 -8.67
N ILE A 226 20.96 -19.08 -8.70
CA ILE A 226 20.42 -19.65 -9.95
C ILE A 226 18.90 -19.44 -10.02
N SER A 227 18.35 -19.21 -11.22
CA SER A 227 16.92 -19.35 -11.53
C SER A 227 16.56 -20.83 -11.67
N SER A 228 15.31 -21.20 -11.37
CA SER A 228 14.91 -22.62 -11.48
C SER A 228 15.07 -23.13 -12.92
N LYS A 229 15.75 -24.27 -13.09
CA LYS A 229 15.90 -25.00 -14.36
C LYS A 229 14.91 -26.16 -14.48
N THR A 230 14.09 -26.37 -13.45
CA THR A 230 13.02 -27.37 -13.43
C THR A 230 12.06 -27.15 -14.60
N LYS A 231 11.77 -28.21 -15.37
CA LYS A 231 10.84 -28.17 -16.51
C LYS A 231 9.37 -28.10 -16.10
N MET A 232 9.07 -28.39 -14.84
CA MET A 232 7.71 -28.31 -14.30
C MET A 232 7.29 -26.84 -14.14
N PHE A 233 6.54 -26.33 -15.12
CA PHE A 233 6.15 -24.93 -15.26
C PHE A 233 5.60 -24.31 -13.97
N ASN A 234 4.67 -25.00 -13.28
CA ASN A 234 4.06 -24.50 -12.05
C ASN A 234 5.08 -24.29 -10.92
N PHE A 235 6.02 -25.22 -10.76
CA PHE A 235 7.07 -25.09 -9.76
C PHE A 235 8.09 -24.02 -10.16
N GLN A 236 8.51 -24.00 -11.42
CA GLN A 236 9.45 -22.99 -11.92
C GLN A 236 8.90 -21.57 -11.75
N ASN A 237 7.63 -21.35 -12.10
CA ASN A 237 6.96 -20.06 -11.96
C ASN A 237 6.90 -19.62 -10.48
N MET A 238 6.44 -20.52 -9.60
CA MET A 238 6.37 -20.25 -8.17
C MET A 238 7.76 -20.01 -7.55
N PHE A 239 8.76 -20.80 -7.93
CA PHE A 239 10.15 -20.67 -7.45
C PHE A 239 10.72 -19.30 -7.78
N ASN A 240 10.64 -18.90 -9.05
CA ASN A 240 11.19 -17.63 -9.52
C ASN A 240 10.46 -16.45 -8.88
N PHE A 241 9.13 -16.52 -8.73
CA PHE A 241 8.37 -15.48 -8.05
C PHE A 241 8.74 -15.36 -6.56
N PHE A 242 8.85 -16.48 -5.84
CA PHE A 242 9.23 -16.46 -4.43
C PHE A 242 10.64 -15.92 -4.23
N LYS A 243 11.57 -16.28 -5.12
CA LYS A 243 12.93 -15.72 -5.14
C LYS A 243 12.90 -14.20 -5.33
N GLU A 244 12.19 -13.71 -6.35
CA GLU A 244 12.07 -12.28 -6.63
C GLU A 244 11.50 -11.50 -5.43
N LEU A 245 10.51 -12.07 -4.73
CA LEU A 245 9.95 -11.48 -3.53
C LEU A 245 10.94 -11.37 -2.37
N LEU A 246 11.86 -12.33 -2.25
CA LEU A 246 12.88 -12.37 -1.20
C LEU A 246 14.06 -11.44 -1.50
N GLU A 247 14.33 -11.20 -2.78
CA GLU A 247 15.35 -10.25 -3.26
C GLU A 247 14.86 -8.78 -3.24
N ASP A 248 13.54 -8.54 -3.15
CA ASP A 248 13.00 -7.19 -3.02
C ASP A 248 13.42 -6.53 -1.68
N SER A 249 13.98 -5.32 -1.78
CA SER A 249 14.33 -4.47 -0.63
C SER A 249 13.15 -4.17 0.31
N ASN A 250 11.90 -4.22 -0.18
CA ASN A 250 10.72 -3.82 0.56
C ASN A 250 9.77 -5.01 0.87
N ASP A 251 9.21 -5.02 2.08
CA ASP A 251 8.28 -6.05 2.56
C ASP A 251 6.86 -5.94 1.97
N ILE A 252 6.52 -4.86 1.24
CA ILE A 252 5.16 -4.67 0.68
C ILE A 252 4.71 -5.88 -0.15
N ARG A 253 5.57 -6.38 -1.05
CA ARG A 253 5.22 -7.49 -1.95
C ARG A 253 5.15 -8.83 -1.20
N ARG A 254 6.03 -9.06 -0.23
CA ARG A 254 5.97 -10.25 0.64
C ARG A 254 4.73 -10.25 1.53
N ALA A 255 4.34 -9.08 2.05
CA ALA A 255 3.13 -8.93 2.85
C ALA A 255 1.86 -9.22 2.03
N ARG A 256 1.86 -8.96 0.72
CA ARG A 256 0.77 -9.36 -0.18
C ARG A 256 0.71 -10.87 -0.38
N LEU A 257 1.85 -11.54 -0.57
CA LEU A 257 1.89 -13.01 -0.65
C LEU A 257 1.30 -13.65 0.61
N ARG A 258 1.72 -13.21 1.80
CA ARG A 258 1.21 -13.73 3.09
C ARG A 258 -0.29 -13.54 3.31
N ARG A 259 -0.95 -12.69 2.51
CA ARG A 259 -2.42 -12.55 2.55
C ARG A 259 -3.14 -13.62 1.72
N VAL A 260 -2.48 -14.17 0.70
CA VAL A 260 -3.06 -15.18 -0.19
C VAL A 260 -2.55 -16.58 0.12
N VAL A 261 -1.33 -16.73 0.63
CA VAL A 261 -0.79 -18.00 1.12
C VAL A 261 -0.60 -17.91 2.64
N PRO A 262 -1.41 -18.62 3.43
CA PRO A 262 -1.27 -18.67 4.89
C PRO A 262 0.14 -19.15 5.31
N PRO A 263 0.75 -18.55 6.35
CA PRO A 263 2.04 -18.99 6.86
C PRO A 263 2.11 -20.47 7.23
N GLU A 264 1.01 -21.05 7.71
CA GLU A 264 0.90 -22.46 8.09
C GLU A 264 1.18 -23.37 6.89
N LEU A 265 0.62 -23.04 5.72
CA LEU A 265 0.85 -23.81 4.49
C LEU A 265 2.30 -23.66 3.99
N LEU A 266 2.93 -22.49 4.20
CA LEU A 266 4.34 -22.29 3.88
C LEU A 266 5.23 -23.17 4.78
N VAL A 267 4.94 -23.23 6.08
CA VAL A 267 5.67 -24.10 7.01
C VAL A 267 5.49 -25.57 6.62
N GLU A 268 4.26 -26.00 6.35
CA GLU A 268 3.98 -27.39 6.00
C GLU A 268 4.59 -27.77 4.65
N MET A 269 4.54 -26.90 3.63
CA MET A 269 5.26 -27.10 2.37
C MET A 269 6.75 -27.30 2.61
N SER A 270 7.36 -26.49 3.47
CA SER A 270 8.77 -26.64 3.83
C SER A 270 9.04 -27.98 4.51
N ASP A 271 8.18 -28.44 5.43
CA ASP A 271 8.36 -29.74 6.10
C ASP A 271 8.17 -30.90 5.11
N MET A 272 7.17 -30.84 4.22
CA MET A 272 6.95 -31.84 3.17
C MET A 272 8.17 -31.98 2.25
N LEU A 273 8.73 -30.87 1.77
CA LEU A 273 9.92 -30.86 0.91
C LEU A 273 11.15 -31.46 1.59
N ASN A 274 11.32 -31.19 2.89
CA ASN A 274 12.40 -31.78 3.69
C ASN A 274 12.13 -33.24 4.05
N SER A 275 10.88 -33.69 4.00
CA SER A 275 10.48 -35.05 4.35
C SER A 275 10.63 -36.03 3.19
N ILE A 276 10.46 -35.59 1.94
CA ILE A 276 10.65 -36.44 0.73
C ILE A 276 12.12 -36.74 0.39
N VAL A 277 13.03 -36.66 1.36
CA VAL A 277 14.45 -36.99 1.18
C VAL A 277 14.68 -38.50 1.35
N SER A 278 13.89 -39.18 2.19
CA SER A 278 13.92 -40.63 2.37
C SER A 278 12.56 -41.18 2.81
N GLU A 279 12.31 -42.48 2.60
CA GLU A 279 11.09 -43.12 3.08
C GLU A 279 10.89 -42.99 4.60
N GLU A 280 11.98 -43.10 5.37
CA GLU A 280 11.95 -42.95 6.83
C GLU A 280 11.43 -41.56 7.24
N LYS A 281 11.88 -40.51 6.53
CA LYS A 281 11.45 -39.14 6.76
C LYS A 281 9.99 -38.92 6.35
N ILE A 282 9.54 -39.55 5.26
CA ILE A 282 8.13 -39.56 4.85
C ILE A 282 7.26 -40.21 5.93
N LYS A 283 7.62 -41.40 6.42
CA LYS A 283 6.90 -42.10 7.50
C LYS A 283 6.89 -41.27 8.79
N SER A 284 8.00 -40.62 9.12
CA SER A 284 8.10 -39.69 10.26
C SER A 284 7.15 -38.50 10.12
N TYR A 285 7.08 -37.89 8.94
CA TYR A 285 6.13 -36.80 8.64
C TYR A 285 4.68 -37.26 8.83
N GLN A 286 4.28 -38.36 8.20
CA GLN A 286 2.94 -38.92 8.31
C GLN A 286 2.53 -39.17 9.77
N LYS A 287 3.46 -39.68 10.60
CA LYS A 287 3.21 -39.91 12.03
C LYS A 287 2.91 -38.61 12.76
N ARG A 288 3.68 -37.54 12.50
CA ARG A 288 3.43 -36.20 13.09
C ARG A 288 2.08 -35.65 12.66
N THR A 289 1.77 -35.66 11.37
CA THR A 289 0.52 -35.12 10.83
C THR A 289 -0.73 -35.85 11.34
N ARG A 290 -0.68 -37.19 11.46
CA ARG A 290 -1.79 -37.99 12.01
C ARG A 290 -2.03 -37.75 13.50
N GLN A 291 -1.00 -37.37 14.26
CA GLN A 291 -1.15 -37.00 15.67
C GLN A 291 -1.79 -35.62 15.84
N THR A 292 -1.49 -34.68 14.94
CA THR A 292 -2.07 -33.33 14.95
C THR A 292 -3.56 -33.30 14.61
N LEU A 293 -4.06 -34.27 13.82
CA LEU A 293 -5.49 -34.40 13.46
C LEU A 293 -6.36 -35.11 14.51
N LYS A 294 -5.76 -35.61 15.61
CA LYS A 294 -6.46 -36.34 16.67
C LYS A 294 -6.76 -35.48 17.92
N ILE A 295 -6.63 -34.16 17.80
CA ILE A 295 -6.95 -33.16 18.83
C ILE A 295 -8.12 -32.33 18.30
#